data_AF-A0A0K6FWV8-F1
#
_entry.id   AF-A0A0K6FWV8-F1
#
_cell.length_a   1.000
_cell.length_b   1.000
_cell.length_c   1.000
_cell.angle_alpha   90.00
_cell.angle_beta   90.00
_cell.angle_gamma   90.00
#
_symmetry.space_group_name_H-M   'P 1'
#
loop_
_entity.id
_entity.type
_entity.pdbx_description
1 polymer ?
#
loop_
_entity_poly.entity_id
_entity_poly.type
_entity_poly.pdbx_seq_one_letter_code
_entity_poly.pdbx_strand_id
1 'polypeptide(L)'
;MFANAFTFLTVALAAVTVSANHAVSFTNKCGVAVRPIIKNTANGVTYTGPWLGQGQKAIELMVDSWLAVTQWPSGIMVGQTNANQGADCIGCTRLECDFANANASWHCCNLSRVAGFHVGMSFSWTGGGCQGATCRSASCPASDAWVPNVDDGSSLRFCPAANMRFHTWRRLWLNLAIAEKELGLPISDDAITQMKDNLWLDEAQFKVAAAEEKKRRHDVMAHVHTFGTVAPAAAPIIHLGATSCYVTDNGDLILLRKGCDLLLARLAVVIDRLTNFAKEYKALPTLGFTHFQPAQLTTVGKRATLWIQELLWDLRNISRARDDIGFRGVKGTTGTQASFLTLFDGDHQKVVALDKRVTELLEFPFAYPVTSQTYSRKIDIDILQPLASFGATATKIATDLRLLANLKEIEEPFEKDQIGSSAMAYKRNPMRCERICSLARHLMVLPQNALMTSAAQWFERTLDDSANRRVSIPEAFLTADIVLSTLQNVLEGLVVYPKVIERRISQELPFMATENVIMAIVKAGGDRQVAHEQIRVLSHQAARVVKEEGGENDLIQRIKAEPFFAPIVPQLDALLDPKTFIGRAPEQVDSFIEEWVTPALEKWQGAIKGAQKVELSV
;
A
#
# COMPACT_ATOMS: atom_id res chain seq x y z
N MET A 1 -60.84 -11.87 26.80
CA MET A 1 -61.45 -10.54 26.68
C MET A 1 -61.29 -9.86 28.04
N PHE A 2 -60.55 -8.74 28.11
CA PHE A 2 -60.28 -7.92 29.32
C PHE A 2 -59.55 -8.61 30.49
N ALA A 3 -58.89 -7.95 31.45
CA ALA A 3 -58.09 -6.73 31.58
C ALA A 3 -57.67 -6.67 33.08
N ASN A 4 -56.48 -6.13 33.36
CA ASN A 4 -56.05 -5.49 34.63
C ASN A 4 -55.97 -6.31 35.94
N ALA A 5 -54.75 -6.44 36.51
CA ALA A 5 -54.20 -5.56 37.56
C ALA A 5 -53.16 -6.26 38.48
N PHE A 6 -51.96 -5.67 38.57
CA PHE A 6 -51.09 -5.45 39.75
C PHE A 6 -51.03 -6.51 40.88
N THR A 7 -49.87 -7.01 41.34
CA THR A 7 -48.87 -6.24 42.13
C THR A 7 -47.57 -7.05 42.36
N PHE A 8 -46.42 -6.37 42.21
CA PHE A 8 -45.06 -6.52 42.77
C PHE A 8 -44.64 -7.76 43.59
N LEU A 9 -43.47 -8.33 43.24
CA LEU A 9 -42.28 -8.26 44.10
C LEU A 9 -40.97 -8.45 43.30
N THR A 10 -40.06 -7.50 43.48
CA THR A 10 -38.74 -7.32 42.88
C THR A 10 -37.70 -8.20 43.56
N VAL A 11 -36.92 -8.99 42.82
CA VAL A 11 -35.56 -9.38 43.21
C VAL A 11 -34.67 -9.27 41.97
N ALA A 12 -33.76 -8.31 42.06
CA ALA A 12 -32.74 -7.99 41.07
C ALA A 12 -31.68 -9.10 40.99
N LEU A 13 -31.42 -9.60 39.78
CA LEU A 13 -30.22 -10.36 39.46
C LEU A 13 -29.19 -9.38 38.90
N ALA A 14 -28.16 -9.16 39.71
CA ALA A 14 -27.00 -8.33 39.41
C ALA A 14 -26.20 -8.93 38.24
N ALA A 15 -26.28 -8.29 37.09
CA ALA A 15 -25.19 -8.33 36.12
C ALA A 15 -24.11 -7.36 36.63
N VAL A 16 -23.01 -7.90 37.15
CA VAL A 16 -21.83 -7.11 37.46
C VAL A 16 -21.22 -6.64 36.14
N THR A 17 -21.48 -5.38 35.80
CA THR A 17 -20.69 -4.62 34.83
C THR A 17 -19.27 -4.48 35.36
N VAL A 18 -18.31 -5.11 34.72
CA VAL A 18 -16.90 -4.73 34.89
C VAL A 18 -16.67 -3.52 33.98
N SER A 19 -16.77 -2.31 34.53
CA SER A 19 -16.28 -1.09 33.87
C SER A 19 -14.76 -1.07 33.94
N ALA A 20 -14.07 -1.09 32.82
CA ALA A 20 -12.63 -0.89 32.79
C ALA A 20 -12.34 0.61 32.60
N ASN A 21 -11.98 1.30 33.69
CA ASN A 21 -11.52 2.70 33.61
C ASN A 21 -10.23 2.77 32.77
N HIS A 22 -10.14 3.71 31.83
CA HIS A 22 -8.92 3.96 31.05
C HIS A 22 -7.97 4.86 31.85
N ALA A 23 -6.71 4.45 32.02
CA ALA A 23 -5.71 5.25 32.73
C ALA A 23 -4.79 5.98 31.73
N VAL A 24 -4.65 7.30 31.87
CA VAL A 24 -3.72 8.13 31.12
C VAL A 24 -2.56 8.51 32.02
N SER A 25 -1.33 8.18 31.64
CA SER A 25 -0.15 8.65 32.36
C SER A 25 0.41 9.94 31.76
N PHE A 26 0.99 10.78 32.62
CA PHE A 26 1.72 11.99 32.26
C PHE A 26 3.08 11.97 32.94
N THR A 27 4.15 12.26 32.20
CA THR A 27 5.51 12.44 32.77
C THR A 27 6.05 13.81 32.39
N ASN A 28 6.48 14.61 33.37
CA ASN A 28 7.10 15.91 33.10
C ASN A 28 8.60 15.77 32.84
N LYS A 29 9.04 16.03 31.61
CA LYS A 29 10.47 16.07 31.25
C LYS A 29 11.06 17.49 31.19
N CYS A 30 10.26 18.52 31.44
CA CYS A 30 10.71 19.92 31.44
C CYS A 30 11.33 20.31 32.80
N GLY A 31 12.26 21.27 32.79
CA GLY A 31 12.95 21.79 33.99
C GLY A 31 12.10 22.72 34.87
N VAL A 32 10.81 22.89 34.54
CA VAL A 32 9.84 23.68 35.30
C VAL A 32 8.63 22.83 35.64
N ALA A 33 7.93 23.17 36.72
CA ALA A 33 6.69 22.49 37.06
C ALA A 33 5.63 22.74 35.98
N VAL A 34 4.94 21.69 35.53
CA VAL A 34 3.88 21.77 34.52
C VAL A 34 2.61 21.13 35.04
N ARG A 35 1.47 21.58 34.52
CA ARG A 35 0.16 20.99 34.81
C ARG A 35 -0.44 20.43 33.53
N PRO A 36 -0.75 19.12 33.44
CA PRO A 36 -1.36 18.54 32.25
C PRO A 36 -2.83 18.98 32.15
N ILE A 37 -3.23 19.33 30.92
CA ILE A 37 -4.60 19.73 30.60
C ILE A 37 -5.11 18.79 29.51
N ILE A 38 -6.30 18.24 29.72
CA ILE A 38 -7.02 17.40 28.76
C ILE A 38 -8.30 18.14 28.40
N LYS A 39 -8.50 18.43 27.11
CA LYS A 39 -9.70 19.10 26.64
C LYS A 39 -10.50 18.20 25.72
N ASN A 40 -11.76 17.95 26.07
CA ASN A 40 -12.74 17.32 25.19
C ASN A 40 -13.33 18.41 24.28
N THR A 41 -13.11 18.34 22.97
CA THR A 41 -13.62 19.34 22.03
C THR A 41 -15.08 19.11 21.65
N ALA A 42 -15.61 17.90 21.85
CA ALA A 42 -16.99 17.57 21.52
C ALA A 42 -17.99 18.22 22.50
N ASN A 43 -17.62 18.32 23.78
CA ASN A 43 -18.46 18.92 24.82
C ASN A 43 -17.83 20.14 25.53
N GLY A 44 -16.60 20.51 25.19
CA GLY A 44 -15.89 21.66 25.74
C GLY A 44 -15.32 21.47 27.16
N VAL A 45 -15.50 20.30 27.77
CA VAL A 45 -15.06 20.04 29.15
C VAL A 45 -13.53 19.95 29.20
N THR A 46 -12.93 20.62 30.18
CA THR A 46 -11.48 20.66 30.39
C THR A 46 -11.13 20.04 31.74
N TYR A 47 -10.32 18.99 31.73
CA TYR A 47 -9.74 18.37 32.91
C TYR A 47 -8.32 18.89 33.14
N THR A 48 -7.96 19.10 34.41
CA THR A 48 -6.63 19.61 34.79
C THR A 48 -6.03 18.72 35.88
N GLY A 49 -4.98 17.96 35.53
CA GLY A 49 -4.29 17.06 36.46
C GLY A 49 -3.43 17.80 37.49
N PRO A 50 -2.68 17.11 38.36
CA PRO A 50 -1.82 17.74 39.37
C PRO A 50 -0.61 18.45 38.76
N TRP A 51 0.02 19.35 39.52
CA TRP A 51 1.31 19.91 39.15
C TRP A 51 2.40 18.83 39.22
N LEU A 52 3.20 18.72 38.17
CA LEU A 52 4.31 17.79 38.04
C LEU A 52 5.61 18.57 37.96
N GLY A 53 6.52 18.37 38.91
CA GLY A 53 7.93 18.80 38.83
C GLY A 53 8.74 17.93 37.84
N GLN A 54 9.98 18.32 37.57
CA GLN A 54 10.85 17.60 36.64
C GLN A 54 11.01 16.12 37.06
N GLY A 55 10.75 15.20 36.13
CA GLY A 55 10.82 13.75 36.35
C GLY A 55 9.61 13.13 37.04
N GLN A 56 8.62 13.93 37.49
CA GLN A 56 7.42 13.39 38.14
C GLN A 56 6.41 12.83 37.14
N LYS A 57 5.72 11.77 37.57
CA LYS A 57 4.70 11.04 36.83
C LYS A 57 3.35 11.12 37.57
N ALA A 58 2.27 11.38 36.83
CA ALA A 58 0.89 11.19 37.31
C ALA A 58 0.16 10.18 36.43
N ILE A 59 -0.88 9.57 36.99
CA ILE A 59 -1.82 8.69 36.30
C ILE A 59 -3.21 9.19 36.63
N GLU A 60 -4.02 9.43 35.61
CA GLU A 60 -5.38 9.93 35.73
C GLU A 60 -6.35 8.93 35.11
N LEU A 61 -7.43 8.62 35.81
CA LEU A 61 -8.47 7.71 35.32
C LEU A 61 -9.52 8.52 34.56
N MET A 62 -9.77 8.14 33.32
CA MET A 62 -10.80 8.74 32.47
C MET A 62 -12.08 7.92 32.53
N VAL A 63 -13.22 8.61 32.58
CA VAL A 63 -14.55 8.00 32.60
C VAL A 63 -14.92 7.56 31.17
N ASP A 64 -15.43 6.34 31.00
CA ASP A 64 -15.75 5.77 29.69
C ASP A 64 -16.68 6.63 28.82
N SER A 65 -17.55 7.46 29.42
CA SER A 65 -18.43 8.38 28.69
C SER A 65 -17.68 9.47 27.90
N TRP A 66 -16.38 9.67 28.16
CA TRP A 66 -15.51 10.55 27.37
C TRP A 66 -14.94 9.85 26.13
N LEU A 67 -14.97 8.51 26.10
CA LEU A 67 -14.41 7.65 25.05
C LEU A 67 -15.49 6.89 24.27
N ALA A 68 -16.68 6.74 24.85
CA ALA A 68 -17.82 6.02 24.28
C ALA A 68 -18.60 6.91 23.28
N VAL A 69 -17.97 7.22 22.16
CA VAL A 69 -18.66 7.46 20.89
C VAL A 69 -17.90 6.66 19.82
N THR A 70 -18.62 5.82 19.10
CA THR A 70 -18.18 4.93 18.01
C THR A 70 -17.62 5.63 16.77
N GLN A 71 -17.18 6.88 16.92
CA GLN A 71 -16.46 7.70 15.96
C GLN A 71 -15.52 8.53 16.82
N TRP A 72 -14.23 8.60 16.53
CA TRP A 72 -13.44 9.73 17.01
C TRP A 72 -13.86 10.94 16.17
N PRO A 73 -14.73 11.85 16.65
CA PRO A 73 -14.85 13.13 15.98
C PRO A 73 -13.59 13.91 16.37
N SER A 74 -13.17 14.84 15.54
CA SER A 74 -12.06 15.73 15.81
C SER A 74 -12.14 16.40 17.20
N GLY A 75 -11.41 15.84 18.18
CA GLY A 75 -10.71 16.59 19.21
C GLY A 75 -10.78 16.07 20.65
N ILE A 76 -9.75 15.32 20.99
CA ILE A 76 -9.12 15.50 22.29
C ILE A 76 -7.78 16.19 22.02
N MET A 77 -7.59 17.40 22.55
CA MET A 77 -6.26 18.02 22.58
C MET A 77 -5.60 17.66 23.90
N VAL A 78 -4.51 16.90 23.81
CA VAL A 78 -3.65 16.58 24.94
C VAL A 78 -2.38 17.42 24.81
N GLY A 79 -2.05 18.18 25.86
CA GLY A 79 -0.74 18.83 25.95
C GLY A 79 -0.68 20.36 25.90
N GLN A 80 -1.75 21.06 26.27
CA GLN A 80 -1.63 22.47 26.65
C GLN A 80 -1.09 22.58 28.09
N THR A 81 -0.01 23.33 28.29
CA THR A 81 0.47 23.75 29.60
C THR A 81 -0.03 25.17 29.86
N ASN A 82 -0.34 25.53 31.11
CA ASN A 82 -0.84 26.88 31.48
C ASN A 82 0.18 28.03 31.32
N ALA A 83 1.34 27.78 30.70
CA ALA A 83 2.29 28.83 30.36
C ALA A 83 1.89 29.48 29.03
N ASN A 84 0.99 30.45 29.08
CA ASN A 84 0.71 31.34 27.97
C ASN A 84 1.98 32.12 27.59
N GLN A 85 2.59 31.79 26.45
CA GLN A 85 3.06 32.69 25.38
C GLN A 85 3.87 31.87 24.35
N GLY A 86 3.80 32.27 23.08
CA GLY A 86 4.20 31.46 21.93
C GLY A 86 5.64 30.92 21.91
N ALA A 87 5.87 30.05 20.92
CA ALA A 87 7.04 29.23 20.64
C ALA A 87 7.10 27.91 21.43
N ASP A 88 7.04 26.80 20.67
CA ASP A 88 7.60 25.53 21.10
C ASP A 88 9.04 25.77 21.56
N CYS A 89 9.28 25.69 22.86
CA CYS A 89 10.64 25.78 23.39
C CYS A 89 11.44 24.60 22.83
N ILE A 90 12.43 24.90 21.99
CA ILE A 90 13.41 23.92 21.48
C ILE A 90 14.00 23.18 22.70
N GLY A 91 13.67 21.88 22.83
CA GLY A 91 14.18 21.01 23.89
C GLY A 91 13.15 20.42 24.88
N CYS A 92 11.85 20.74 24.81
CA CYS A 92 10.82 20.10 25.65
C CYS A 92 10.01 19.05 24.88
N THR A 93 10.19 17.76 25.19
CA THR A 93 9.25 16.70 24.78
C THR A 93 7.99 16.78 25.64
N ARG A 94 6.85 17.09 25.01
CA ARG A 94 5.50 17.11 25.60
C ARG A 94 5.04 15.69 25.94
N LEU A 95 4.66 15.47 27.21
CA LEU A 95 3.75 14.44 27.76
C LEU A 95 3.67 13.11 26.97
N GLU A 96 4.33 12.06 27.48
CA GLU A 96 4.06 10.67 27.07
C GLU A 96 2.73 10.20 27.68
N CYS A 97 1.76 9.90 26.83
CA CYS A 97 0.49 9.27 27.20
C CYS A 97 0.63 7.75 27.03
N ASP A 98 0.49 7.00 28.10
CA ASP A 98 0.44 5.54 28.09
C ASP A 98 -0.93 5.08 28.61
N PHE A 99 -1.62 4.22 27.85
CA PHE A 99 -2.92 3.68 28.20
C PHE A 99 -2.75 2.34 28.91
N ALA A 100 -2.91 2.32 30.23
CA ALA A 100 -2.93 1.07 30.98
C ALA A 100 -4.36 0.52 31.04
N ASN A 101 -4.72 -0.36 30.11
CA ASN A 101 -5.96 -1.13 30.21
C ASN A 101 -5.79 -2.27 31.22
N ALA A 102 -6.72 -2.39 32.16
CA ALA A 102 -6.71 -3.42 33.21
C ALA A 102 -7.01 -4.86 32.69
N ASN A 103 -7.18 -5.03 31.38
CA ASN A 103 -7.44 -6.31 30.75
C ASN A 103 -6.27 -6.68 29.83
N ALA A 104 -5.60 -7.80 30.10
CA ALA A 104 -4.39 -8.27 29.41
C ALA A 104 -4.58 -8.55 27.91
N SER A 105 -5.80 -8.39 27.39
CA SER A 105 -6.20 -8.54 25.99
C SER A 105 -6.22 -7.22 25.20
N TRP A 106 -5.87 -6.07 25.80
CA TRP A 106 -5.99 -4.74 25.16
C TRP A 106 -4.79 -3.81 25.41
N HIS A 107 -3.57 -4.32 25.26
CA HIS A 107 -2.36 -3.49 25.31
C HIS A 107 -1.99 -2.96 23.91
N CYS A 108 -2.61 -1.87 23.48
CA CYS A 108 -2.11 -1.05 22.36
C CYS A 108 -2.06 0.41 22.79
N CYS A 109 -0.84 0.95 22.90
CA CYS A 109 -0.59 2.35 23.16
C CYS A 109 -0.79 3.15 21.86
N ASN A 110 -1.69 4.14 21.89
CA ASN A 110 -2.08 4.99 20.78
C ASN A 110 -1.54 6.40 21.06
N LEU A 111 -0.63 6.93 20.25
CA LEU A 111 -0.17 8.32 20.36
C LEU A 111 -0.34 9.05 19.03
N SER A 112 -1.19 10.09 19.07
CA SER A 112 -1.55 10.95 17.96
C SER A 112 -0.71 12.24 17.91
N ARG A 113 -0.08 12.45 16.73
CA ARG A 113 0.36 13.68 16.04
C ARG A 113 1.38 14.66 16.65
N VAL A 114 2.38 14.97 15.82
CA VAL A 114 3.13 16.24 15.76
C VAL A 114 2.51 17.12 14.66
N ALA A 115 2.22 18.39 14.98
CA ALA A 115 2.18 19.44 13.98
C ALA A 115 3.63 19.86 13.68
N GLY A 116 4.04 19.79 12.41
CA GLY A 116 5.40 20.14 11.96
C GLY A 116 6.39 18.97 12.01
N PHE A 117 6.32 18.11 10.98
CA PHE A 117 7.28 17.06 10.59
C PHE A 117 7.88 16.15 11.69
N HIS A 118 7.53 14.86 11.66
CA HIS A 118 8.45 13.71 11.53
C HIS A 118 7.65 12.41 11.30
N VAL A 119 8.16 11.58 10.39
CA VAL A 119 7.76 10.21 9.98
C VAL A 119 7.85 9.24 11.18
N GLY A 120 7.04 8.19 11.38
CA GLY A 120 5.96 7.60 10.57
C GLY A 120 5.19 6.42 11.22
N MET A 121 4.43 5.75 10.35
CA MET A 121 3.89 4.37 10.32
C MET A 121 2.68 3.85 11.14
N SER A 122 1.80 3.22 10.32
CA SER A 122 0.78 2.15 10.44
C SER A 122 -0.34 2.17 11.49
N PHE A 123 -1.58 2.06 10.99
CA PHE A 123 -2.75 1.59 11.73
C PHE A 123 -3.33 0.34 11.04
N SER A 124 -3.66 -0.68 11.82
CA SER A 124 -4.65 -1.69 11.44
C SER A 124 -5.49 -2.05 12.65
N TRP A 125 -6.80 -1.89 12.54
CA TRP A 125 -7.79 -2.41 13.47
C TRP A 125 -7.96 -3.93 13.25
N THR A 126 -8.16 -4.70 14.32
CA THR A 126 -8.55 -6.12 14.24
C THR A 126 -9.67 -6.38 15.23
N GLY A 127 -10.89 -6.47 14.73
CA GLY A 127 -11.97 -7.22 15.38
C GLY A 127 -11.97 -8.65 14.83
N GLY A 128 -12.00 -9.64 15.73
CA GLY A 128 -12.17 -11.05 15.39
C GLY A 128 -10.86 -11.86 15.27
N GLY A 129 -10.61 -12.76 16.21
CA GLY A 129 -9.82 -13.99 15.97
C GLY A 129 -8.31 -13.96 16.20
N CYS A 130 -7.58 -12.86 15.95
CA CYS A 130 -6.12 -12.83 16.12
C CYS A 130 -5.67 -11.72 17.07
N GLN A 131 -5.28 -12.11 18.29
CA GLN A 131 -4.58 -11.26 19.26
C GLN A 131 -3.10 -11.69 19.31
N GLY A 132 -2.20 -10.75 19.58
CA GLY A 132 -0.74 -10.92 19.54
C GLY A 132 -0.23 -12.31 19.93
N ALA A 133 0.75 -12.81 19.19
CA ALA A 133 1.50 -14.05 19.39
C ALA A 133 0.69 -15.36 19.64
N THR A 134 -0.65 -15.38 19.61
CA THR A 134 -1.45 -16.60 19.80
C THR A 134 -2.53 -16.74 18.73
N CYS A 135 -2.43 -17.80 17.91
CA CYS A 135 -3.55 -18.30 17.12
C CYS A 135 -4.23 -19.45 17.89
N ARG A 136 -5.53 -19.35 18.15
CA ARG A 136 -6.30 -20.33 18.95
C ARG A 136 -7.16 -21.30 18.13
N SER A 137 -7.12 -21.25 16.80
CA SER A 137 -7.86 -22.20 15.95
C SER A 137 -6.92 -23.17 15.25
N ALA A 138 -7.32 -24.45 15.17
CA ALA A 138 -6.63 -25.49 14.41
C ALA A 138 -6.64 -25.26 12.87
N SER A 139 -7.29 -24.19 12.41
CA SER A 139 -7.47 -23.81 11.01
C SER A 139 -6.61 -22.63 10.56
N CYS A 140 -5.74 -22.11 11.43
CA CYS A 140 -4.86 -20.99 11.14
C CYS A 140 -3.69 -21.46 10.25
N PRO A 141 -3.54 -21.00 8.99
CA PRO A 141 -2.45 -21.43 8.13
C PRO A 141 -1.12 -20.97 8.72
N ALA A 142 -0.31 -21.91 9.20
CA ALA A 142 1.04 -21.67 9.66
C ALA A 142 1.99 -21.51 8.46
N SER A 143 1.85 -20.43 7.71
CA SER A 143 2.76 -20.15 6.61
C SER A 143 2.82 -18.67 6.30
N ASP A 144 4.05 -18.19 6.15
CA ASP A 144 4.46 -17.07 5.29
C ASP A 144 4.61 -15.66 5.87
N ALA A 145 5.73 -15.01 5.50
CA ALA A 145 6.20 -13.74 6.06
C ALA A 145 5.38 -12.50 5.74
N TRP A 146 4.52 -12.68 4.76
CA TRP A 146 3.60 -11.73 4.26
C TRP A 146 2.31 -12.53 4.17
N VAL A 147 1.51 -12.45 5.22
CA VAL A 147 0.26 -13.21 5.27
C VAL A 147 -0.80 -12.34 4.58
N PRO A 148 -1.53 -12.87 3.58
CA PRO A 148 -2.83 -12.34 3.22
C PRO A 148 -3.71 -12.34 4.48
N ASN A 149 -4.57 -11.34 4.68
CA ASN A 149 -5.46 -11.32 5.86
C ASN A 149 -6.22 -12.66 5.97
N VAL A 150 -6.24 -13.26 7.17
CA VAL A 150 -6.69 -14.66 7.40
C VAL A 150 -8.18 -14.88 7.09
N ASP A 151 -8.93 -13.79 6.85
CA ASP A 151 -10.36 -13.83 6.56
C ASP A 151 -10.73 -13.62 5.07
N ASP A 152 -9.83 -13.13 4.19
CA ASP A 152 -10.21 -12.80 2.79
C ASP A 152 -9.08 -12.79 1.73
N GLY A 153 -7.80 -12.86 2.11
CA GLY A 153 -6.69 -12.77 1.15
C GLY A 153 -6.35 -11.38 0.60
N SER A 154 -6.93 -10.28 1.12
CA SER A 154 -7.02 -8.98 0.42
C SER A 154 -5.95 -7.91 0.73
N SER A 155 -5.13 -8.06 1.79
CA SER A 155 -4.09 -7.08 2.21
C SER A 155 -2.78 -7.75 2.67
N LEU A 156 -1.60 -7.17 2.35
CA LEU A 156 -0.30 -7.59 2.88
C LEU A 156 -0.16 -6.96 4.26
N ARG A 157 -0.08 -7.80 5.30
CA ARG A 157 0.55 -7.36 6.54
C ARG A 157 2.04 -7.59 6.39
N PHE A 158 2.83 -6.51 6.41
CA PHE A 158 4.13 -6.62 7.06
C PHE A 158 3.81 -6.70 8.55
N CYS A 159 3.57 -7.91 9.02
CA CYS A 159 3.73 -8.16 10.43
C CYS A 159 5.24 -8.34 10.60
N PRO A 160 5.99 -7.38 11.17
CA PRO A 160 7.13 -7.76 11.97
C PRO A 160 6.55 -8.40 13.22
N ALA A 161 5.79 -9.49 13.10
CA ALA A 161 5.91 -10.50 14.11
C ALA A 161 7.39 -10.82 14.00
N ALA A 162 8.19 -10.29 14.92
CA ALA A 162 9.60 -10.57 15.02
C ALA A 162 9.84 -12.09 14.86
N ASN A 163 8.81 -12.88 15.19
CA ASN A 163 8.59 -14.28 14.85
C ASN A 163 8.92 -14.68 13.43
N MET A 164 8.42 -14.05 12.37
CA MET A 164 8.74 -14.47 11.02
C MET A 164 10.21 -14.23 10.65
N ARG A 165 10.74 -13.05 11.00
CA ARG A 165 12.16 -12.74 10.76
C ARG A 165 13.05 -13.77 11.43
N PHE A 166 12.77 -14.04 12.70
CA PHE A 166 13.55 -14.99 13.50
C PHE A 166 13.23 -16.46 13.17
N HIS A 167 12.03 -16.76 12.68
CA HIS A 167 11.68 -18.06 12.08
C HIS A 167 12.53 -18.29 10.83
N THR A 168 12.65 -17.28 9.97
CA THR A 168 13.50 -17.34 8.78
C THR A 168 14.97 -17.53 9.17
N TRP A 169 15.44 -16.89 10.24
CA TRP A 169 16.79 -17.12 10.78
C TRP A 169 16.97 -18.56 11.29
N ARG A 170 16.01 -19.10 12.05
CA ARG A 170 16.02 -20.50 12.50
C ARG A 170 15.99 -21.47 11.33
N ARG A 171 15.23 -21.17 10.28
CA ARG A 171 15.20 -21.96 9.04
C ARG A 171 16.54 -21.89 8.30
N LEU A 172 17.19 -20.73 8.25
CA LEU A 172 18.55 -20.58 7.70
C LEU A 172 19.55 -21.42 8.49
N TRP A 173 19.59 -21.31 9.82
CA TRP A 173 20.46 -22.13 10.65
C TRP A 173 20.20 -23.63 10.50
N LEU A 174 18.94 -24.06 10.41
CA LEU A 174 18.59 -25.46 10.17
C LEU A 174 19.18 -25.96 8.85
N ASN A 175 18.99 -25.21 7.76
CA ASN A 175 19.49 -25.62 6.45
C ASN A 175 21.03 -25.53 6.34
N LEU A 176 21.67 -24.62 7.09
CA LEU A 176 23.12 -24.62 7.26
C LEU A 176 23.59 -25.93 7.90
N ALA A 177 23.00 -26.30 9.04
CA ALA A 177 23.38 -27.50 9.77
C ALA A 177 23.11 -28.78 8.96
N ILE A 178 22.02 -28.84 8.18
CA ILE A 178 21.74 -29.95 7.26
C ILE A 178 22.85 -30.05 6.20
N ALA A 179 23.18 -28.95 5.52
CA ALA A 179 24.20 -28.96 4.46
C ALA A 179 25.61 -29.27 5.00
N GLU A 180 25.96 -28.73 6.17
CA GLU A 180 27.21 -29.01 6.87
C GLU A 180 27.34 -30.50 7.25
N LYS A 181 26.24 -31.10 7.72
CA LYS A 181 26.16 -32.53 8.03
C LYS A 181 26.36 -33.38 6.78
N GLU A 182 25.65 -33.07 5.70
CA GLU A 182 25.77 -33.77 4.41
C GLU A 182 27.21 -33.73 3.85
N LEU A 183 27.99 -32.70 4.21
CA LEU A 183 29.40 -32.51 3.79
C LEU A 183 30.42 -33.08 4.78
N GLY A 184 29.95 -33.74 5.84
CA GLY A 184 30.76 -34.54 6.76
C GLY A 184 31.14 -33.88 8.08
N LEU A 185 30.53 -32.74 8.46
CA LEU A 185 30.71 -32.20 9.80
C LEU A 185 29.93 -33.03 10.85
N PRO A 186 30.46 -33.18 12.07
CA PRO A 186 29.88 -34.03 13.11
C PRO A 186 28.64 -33.38 13.76
N ILE A 187 27.52 -33.37 13.03
CA ILE A 187 26.24 -32.82 13.48
C ILE A 187 25.24 -33.99 13.67
N SER A 188 24.68 -34.12 14.86
CA SER A 188 23.76 -35.23 15.20
C SER A 188 22.37 -35.06 14.56
N ASP A 189 21.66 -36.17 14.30
CA ASP A 189 20.25 -36.12 13.88
C ASP A 189 19.34 -35.51 14.94
N ASP A 190 19.68 -35.70 16.21
CA ASP A 190 18.96 -35.10 17.35
C ASP A 190 19.04 -33.56 17.30
N ALA A 191 20.21 -32.99 17.01
CA ALA A 191 20.37 -31.54 16.84
C ALA A 191 19.47 -31.01 15.71
N ILE A 192 19.47 -31.66 14.54
CA ILE A 192 18.63 -31.28 13.39
C ILE A 192 17.14 -31.38 13.73
N THR A 193 16.74 -32.45 14.42
CA THR A 193 15.34 -32.67 14.84
C THR A 193 14.88 -31.59 15.80
N GLN A 194 15.66 -31.30 16.86
CA GLN A 194 15.34 -30.24 17.80
C GLN A 194 15.23 -28.86 17.14
N MET A 195 16.10 -28.54 16.18
CA MET A 195 16.02 -27.28 15.42
C MET A 195 14.74 -27.21 14.58
N LYS A 196 14.38 -28.31 13.90
CA LYS A 196 13.19 -28.42 13.06
C LYS A 196 11.89 -28.26 13.85
N ASP A 197 11.83 -28.83 15.05
CA ASP A 197 10.66 -28.77 15.93
C ASP A 197 10.49 -27.39 16.58
N ASN A 198 11.54 -26.56 16.59
CA ASN A 198 11.57 -25.26 17.25
C ASN A 198 11.78 -24.09 16.27
N LEU A 199 11.29 -24.16 15.03
CA LEU A 199 11.48 -23.07 14.06
C LEU A 199 10.69 -21.80 14.40
N TRP A 200 9.54 -21.90 15.06
CA TRP A 200 8.72 -20.75 15.46
C TRP A 200 9.07 -20.31 16.88
N LEU A 201 8.96 -18.99 17.14
CA LEU A 201 9.20 -18.40 18.44
C LEU A 201 7.86 -18.18 19.17
N ASP A 202 7.80 -18.56 20.44
CA ASP A 202 6.74 -18.18 21.37
C ASP A 202 7.09 -16.90 22.16
N GLU A 203 6.12 -16.38 22.93
CA GLU A 203 6.28 -15.16 23.74
C GLU A 203 7.42 -15.27 24.78
N ALA A 204 7.63 -16.46 25.36
CA ALA A 204 8.68 -16.68 26.34
C ALA A 204 10.07 -16.56 25.69
N GLN A 205 10.23 -17.13 24.50
CA GLN A 205 11.45 -17.02 23.70
C GLN A 205 11.73 -15.57 23.30
N PHE A 206 10.72 -14.76 22.98
CA PHE A 206 10.90 -13.32 22.75
C PHE A 206 11.46 -12.59 23.97
N LYS A 207 10.96 -12.90 25.18
CA LYS A 207 11.46 -12.29 26.42
C LYS A 207 12.91 -12.65 26.67
N VAL A 208 13.29 -13.91 26.44
CA VAL A 208 14.69 -14.36 26.54
C VAL A 208 15.56 -13.62 25.53
N ALA A 209 15.14 -13.55 24.26
CA ALA A 209 15.90 -12.87 23.21
C ALA A 209 16.10 -11.38 23.53
N ALA A 210 15.07 -10.67 23.98
CA ALA A 210 15.16 -9.27 24.35
C ALA A 210 16.09 -9.02 25.54
N ALA A 211 16.06 -9.88 26.56
CA ALA A 211 16.96 -9.81 27.70
C ALA A 211 18.43 -10.04 27.27
N GLU A 212 18.66 -11.01 26.39
CA GLU A 212 19.98 -11.30 25.86
C GLU A 212 20.50 -10.22 24.91
N GLU A 213 19.65 -9.62 24.09
CA GLU A 213 20.02 -8.49 23.23
C GLU A 213 20.40 -7.28 24.07
N LYS A 214 19.67 -7.00 25.15
CA LYS A 214 20.01 -5.92 26.10
C LYS A 214 21.39 -6.15 26.74
N LYS A 215 21.74 -7.40 27.03
CA LYS A 215 23.02 -7.79 27.63
C LYS A 215 24.17 -7.75 26.62
N ARG A 216 23.99 -8.38 25.45
CA ARG A 216 25.05 -8.59 24.45
C ARG A 216 25.18 -7.46 23.44
N ARG A 217 24.18 -6.57 23.35
CA ARG A 217 24.08 -5.49 22.35
C ARG A 217 24.20 -5.99 20.91
N HIS A 218 23.69 -7.20 20.67
CA HIS A 218 23.74 -7.87 19.38
C HIS A 218 22.52 -8.79 19.18
N ASP A 219 21.67 -8.44 18.21
CA ASP A 219 20.40 -9.13 17.92
C ASP A 219 20.59 -10.59 17.49
N VAL A 220 21.45 -10.85 16.50
CA VAL A 220 21.70 -12.23 16.03
C VAL A 220 22.23 -13.13 17.14
N MET A 221 23.22 -12.69 17.92
CA MET A 221 23.78 -13.51 19.01
C MET A 221 22.81 -13.73 20.17
N ALA A 222 21.89 -12.79 20.41
CA ALA A 222 20.79 -13.01 21.33
C ALA A 222 19.89 -14.17 20.84
N HIS A 223 19.54 -14.17 19.56
CA HIS A 223 18.72 -15.21 18.96
C HIS A 223 19.41 -16.57 18.80
N VAL A 224 20.73 -16.61 18.57
CA VAL A 224 21.52 -17.86 18.61
C VAL A 224 21.39 -18.52 19.99
N HIS A 225 21.56 -17.74 21.06
CA HIS A 225 21.42 -18.25 22.41
C HIS A 225 20.00 -18.70 22.72
N THR A 226 18.99 -17.88 22.41
CA THR A 226 17.58 -18.23 22.60
C THR A 226 17.18 -19.49 21.82
N PHE A 227 17.78 -19.73 20.65
CA PHE A 227 17.52 -20.95 19.91
C PHE A 227 18.22 -22.15 20.57
N GLY A 228 19.46 -21.99 21.02
CA GLY A 228 20.18 -23.02 21.78
C GLY A 228 19.50 -23.42 23.09
N THR A 229 18.75 -22.52 23.76
CA THR A 229 18.02 -22.88 24.98
C THR A 229 16.84 -23.83 24.74
N VAL A 230 16.28 -23.84 23.53
CA VAL A 230 15.17 -24.75 23.16
C VAL A 230 15.61 -25.91 22.27
N ALA A 231 16.83 -25.87 21.74
CA ALA A 231 17.48 -26.97 21.04
C ALA A 231 18.87 -27.23 21.64
N PRO A 232 18.98 -27.79 22.86
CA PRO A 232 20.26 -27.96 23.55
C PRO A 232 21.27 -28.82 22.80
N ALA A 233 20.82 -29.84 22.07
CA ALA A 233 21.72 -30.66 21.25
C ALA A 233 22.31 -29.89 20.07
N ALA A 234 21.60 -28.87 19.58
CA ALA A 234 22.05 -28.00 18.50
C ALA A 234 22.81 -26.77 18.98
N ALA A 235 22.73 -26.39 20.26
CA ALA A 235 23.35 -25.19 20.81
C ALA A 235 24.85 -25.01 20.44
N PRO A 236 25.69 -26.06 20.41
CA PRO A 236 27.10 -25.93 20.03
C PRO A 236 27.33 -25.72 18.52
N ILE A 237 26.36 -26.04 17.67
CA ILE A 237 26.49 -26.02 16.20
C ILE A 237 25.66 -24.94 15.51
N ILE A 238 24.74 -24.28 16.22
CA ILE A 238 23.98 -23.16 15.65
C ILE A 238 24.97 -22.05 15.27
N HIS A 239 24.89 -21.61 14.02
CA HIS A 239 25.74 -20.54 13.45
C HIS A 239 27.21 -20.92 13.21
N LEU A 240 27.54 -22.22 13.18
CA LEU A 240 28.89 -22.71 12.92
C LEU A 240 29.45 -22.13 11.60
N GLY A 241 30.69 -21.60 11.65
CA GLY A 241 31.37 -21.01 10.50
C GLY A 241 30.79 -19.70 9.93
N ALA A 242 29.57 -19.31 10.32
CA ALA A 242 28.85 -18.18 9.75
C ALA A 242 29.12 -16.83 10.44
N THR A 243 28.78 -15.73 9.75
CA THR A 243 28.70 -14.37 10.31
C THR A 243 27.23 -13.97 10.42
N SER A 244 26.89 -12.94 11.20
CA SER A 244 25.51 -12.44 11.37
C SER A 244 24.79 -12.19 10.04
N CYS A 245 25.49 -11.72 9.01
CA CYS A 245 24.92 -11.52 7.67
C CYS A 245 24.39 -12.81 7.02
N TYR A 246 24.86 -13.98 7.43
CA TYR A 246 24.29 -15.23 6.95
C TYR A 246 22.78 -15.29 7.22
N VAL A 247 22.30 -14.87 8.39
CA VAL A 247 20.87 -14.91 8.69
C VAL A 247 20.16 -13.61 8.34
N THR A 248 20.79 -12.45 8.54
CA THR A 248 20.12 -11.17 8.27
C THR A 248 19.94 -10.94 6.77
N ASP A 249 21.00 -11.07 5.98
CA ASP A 249 20.97 -10.69 4.56
C ASP A 249 20.25 -11.74 3.71
N ASN A 250 20.48 -13.03 3.95
CA ASN A 250 19.70 -14.07 3.28
C ASN A 250 18.23 -14.03 3.70
N GLY A 251 17.95 -13.73 4.98
CA GLY A 251 16.60 -13.48 5.47
C GLY A 251 15.92 -12.35 4.71
N ASP A 252 16.60 -11.21 4.58
CA ASP A 252 16.07 -10.06 3.82
C ASP A 252 15.81 -10.42 2.35
N LEU A 253 16.71 -11.13 1.66
CA LEU A 253 16.53 -11.56 0.27
C LEU A 253 15.33 -12.49 0.08
N ILE A 254 15.10 -13.42 1.02
CA ILE A 254 13.89 -14.28 1.04
C ILE A 254 12.63 -13.41 1.16
N LEU A 255 12.64 -12.44 2.08
CA LEU A 255 11.50 -11.57 2.34
C LEU A 255 11.20 -10.64 1.15
N LEU A 256 12.24 -10.14 0.48
CA LEU A 256 12.14 -9.30 -0.71
C LEU A 256 11.50 -10.07 -1.87
N ARG A 257 12.02 -11.26 -2.18
CA ARG A 257 11.49 -12.10 -3.27
C ARG A 257 10.04 -12.50 -3.02
N LYS A 258 9.71 -12.86 -1.78
CA LYS A 258 8.34 -13.16 -1.36
C LYS A 258 7.42 -11.95 -1.42
N GLY A 259 7.90 -10.77 -1.03
CA GLY A 259 7.16 -9.52 -1.15
C GLY A 259 6.81 -9.23 -2.61
N CYS A 260 7.76 -9.43 -3.53
CA CYS A 260 7.52 -9.28 -4.96
C CYS A 260 6.47 -10.27 -5.48
N ASP A 261 6.53 -11.54 -5.07
CA ASP A 261 5.55 -12.56 -5.48
C ASP A 261 4.11 -12.14 -5.15
N LEU A 262 3.92 -11.53 -3.98
CA LEU A 262 2.59 -11.10 -3.52
C LEU A 262 2.10 -9.84 -4.24
N LEU A 263 3.00 -8.87 -4.46
CA LEU A 263 2.66 -7.68 -5.24
C LEU A 263 2.33 -8.03 -6.69
N LEU A 264 3.07 -8.97 -7.30
CA LEU A 264 2.84 -9.41 -8.68
C LEU A 264 1.47 -10.07 -8.86
N ALA A 265 1.07 -10.94 -7.93
CA ALA A 265 -0.25 -11.56 -7.94
C ALA A 265 -1.37 -10.50 -7.90
N ARG A 266 -1.23 -9.49 -7.04
CA ARG A 266 -2.22 -8.39 -6.92
C ARG A 266 -2.24 -7.47 -8.12
N LEU A 267 -1.07 -7.13 -8.64
CA LEU A 267 -0.95 -6.32 -9.85
C LEU A 267 -1.63 -7.00 -11.04
N ALA A 268 -1.47 -8.32 -11.18
CA ALA A 268 -2.18 -9.09 -12.21
C ALA A 268 -3.71 -9.02 -12.04
N VAL A 269 -4.21 -9.08 -10.80
CA VAL A 269 -5.65 -8.89 -10.52
C VAL A 269 -6.12 -7.50 -10.90
N VAL A 270 -5.40 -6.45 -10.51
CA VAL A 270 -5.71 -5.05 -10.88
C VAL A 270 -5.80 -4.89 -12.41
N ILE A 271 -4.83 -5.46 -13.15
CA ILE A 271 -4.82 -5.44 -14.61
C ILE A 271 -6.05 -6.16 -15.18
N ASP A 272 -6.41 -7.33 -14.64
CA ASP A 272 -7.61 -8.07 -15.05
C ASP A 272 -8.90 -7.27 -14.83
N ARG A 273 -9.09 -6.68 -13.64
CA ARG A 273 -10.29 -5.86 -13.34
C ARG A 273 -10.41 -4.68 -14.29
N LEU A 274 -9.30 -3.99 -14.54
CA LEU A 274 -9.30 -2.87 -15.47
C LEU A 274 -9.54 -3.30 -16.93
N THR A 275 -9.08 -4.50 -17.29
CA THR A 275 -9.30 -5.10 -18.60
C THR A 275 -10.78 -5.40 -18.82
N ASN A 276 -11.47 -5.92 -17.81
CA ASN A 276 -12.91 -6.15 -17.88
C ASN A 276 -13.69 -4.84 -18.05
N PHE A 277 -13.32 -3.79 -17.29
CA PHE A 277 -13.85 -2.44 -17.47
C PHE A 277 -13.58 -1.90 -18.89
N ALA A 278 -12.36 -2.07 -19.41
CA ALA A 278 -12.00 -1.62 -20.74
C ALA A 278 -12.83 -2.31 -21.84
N LYS A 279 -13.09 -3.62 -21.70
CA LYS A 279 -13.96 -4.39 -22.62
C LYS A 279 -15.39 -3.90 -22.59
N GLU A 280 -15.96 -3.71 -21.40
CA GLU A 280 -17.34 -3.26 -21.22
C GLU A 280 -17.58 -1.91 -21.90
N TYR A 281 -16.65 -0.98 -21.72
CA TYR A 281 -16.78 0.40 -22.21
C TYR A 281 -15.99 0.70 -23.50
N LYS A 282 -15.55 -0.33 -24.23
CA LYS A 282 -14.68 -0.17 -25.42
C LYS A 282 -15.28 0.70 -26.52
N ALA A 283 -16.61 0.73 -26.63
CA ALA A 283 -17.33 1.45 -27.66
C ALA A 283 -18.09 2.69 -27.15
N LEU A 284 -18.00 3.02 -25.85
CA LEU A 284 -18.65 4.20 -25.27
C LEU A 284 -17.84 5.46 -25.59
N PRO A 285 -18.30 6.36 -26.49
CA PRO A 285 -17.57 7.59 -26.82
C PRO A 285 -17.43 8.48 -25.58
N THR A 286 -16.28 9.12 -25.44
CA THR A 286 -16.00 10.15 -24.42
C THR A 286 -15.14 11.24 -25.03
N LEU A 287 -15.24 12.45 -24.51
CA LEU A 287 -14.43 13.58 -24.95
C LEU A 287 -12.94 13.28 -24.70
N GLY A 288 -12.10 13.45 -25.72
CA GLY A 288 -10.65 13.37 -25.55
C GLY A 288 -10.12 14.62 -24.87
N PHE A 289 -8.99 14.49 -24.16
CA PHE A 289 -8.36 15.63 -23.48
C PHE A 289 -6.87 15.69 -23.79
N THR A 290 -6.43 16.80 -24.36
CA THR A 290 -5.02 17.21 -24.44
C THR A 290 -4.91 18.58 -23.80
N HIS A 291 -3.92 18.79 -22.91
CA HIS A 291 -3.87 20.00 -22.05
C HIS A 291 -5.12 20.23 -21.20
N PHE A 292 -5.88 19.16 -20.94
CA PHE A 292 -7.22 19.20 -20.35
C PHE A 292 -8.20 20.14 -21.08
N GLN A 293 -7.99 20.34 -22.39
CA GLN A 293 -8.90 20.97 -23.32
C GLN A 293 -9.64 19.91 -24.16
N PRO A 294 -10.88 20.20 -24.62
CA PRO A 294 -11.61 19.35 -25.54
C PRO A 294 -10.77 18.98 -26.78
N ALA A 295 -10.65 17.69 -27.04
CA ALA A 295 -9.96 17.12 -28.19
C ALA A 295 -10.81 16.01 -28.83
N GLN A 296 -10.34 15.50 -29.98
CA GLN A 296 -11.01 14.42 -30.72
C GLN A 296 -11.47 13.28 -29.80
N LEU A 297 -12.66 12.74 -30.08
CA LEU A 297 -13.25 11.73 -29.23
C LEU A 297 -12.38 10.48 -29.14
N THR A 298 -12.45 9.86 -27.98
CA THR A 298 -11.94 8.50 -27.73
C THR A 298 -13.08 7.68 -27.15
N THR A 299 -12.79 6.50 -26.59
CA THR A 299 -13.77 5.74 -25.80
C THR A 299 -13.30 5.58 -24.36
N VAL A 300 -14.26 5.40 -23.45
CA VAL A 300 -13.97 5.15 -22.03
C VAL A 300 -13.05 3.93 -21.89
N GLY A 301 -13.33 2.84 -22.61
CA GLY A 301 -12.47 1.66 -22.62
C GLY A 301 -11.09 1.92 -23.23
N LYS A 302 -11.01 2.70 -24.32
CA LYS A 302 -9.71 3.06 -24.93
C LYS A 302 -8.84 3.91 -24.01
N ARG A 303 -9.43 4.79 -23.20
CA ARG A 303 -8.72 5.53 -22.14
C ARG A 303 -8.15 4.57 -21.09
N ALA A 304 -8.94 3.58 -20.66
CA ALA A 304 -8.48 2.58 -19.70
C ALA A 304 -7.28 1.77 -20.22
N THR A 305 -7.14 1.54 -21.54
CA THR A 305 -5.95 0.83 -22.05
C THR A 305 -4.64 1.58 -21.86
N LEU A 306 -4.66 2.91 -21.73
CA LEU A 306 -3.43 3.68 -21.43
C LEU A 306 -2.93 3.33 -20.02
N TRP A 307 -3.86 3.21 -19.07
CA TRP A 307 -3.57 2.80 -17.70
C TRP A 307 -3.09 1.34 -17.63
N ILE A 308 -3.75 0.44 -18.37
CA ILE A 308 -3.34 -0.98 -18.45
C ILE A 308 -1.93 -1.11 -19.02
N GLN A 309 -1.58 -0.34 -20.06
CA GLN A 309 -0.26 -0.39 -20.67
C GLN A 309 0.86 -0.06 -19.67
N GLU A 310 0.68 0.95 -18.83
CA GLU A 310 1.66 1.29 -17.80
C GLU A 310 1.76 0.19 -16.73
N LEU A 311 0.62 -0.37 -16.29
CA LEU A 311 0.60 -1.49 -15.34
C LEU A 311 1.27 -2.75 -15.90
N LEU A 312 1.19 -3.02 -17.20
CA LEU A 312 1.94 -4.10 -17.85
C LEU A 312 3.45 -3.87 -17.79
N TRP A 313 3.92 -2.62 -17.92
CA TRP A 313 5.33 -2.29 -17.73
C TRP A 313 5.77 -2.47 -16.29
N ASP A 314 4.92 -2.12 -15.32
CA ASP A 314 5.19 -2.39 -13.90
C ASP A 314 5.25 -3.90 -13.62
N LEU A 315 4.32 -4.69 -14.18
CA LEU A 315 4.31 -6.14 -14.03
C LEU A 315 5.59 -6.76 -14.58
N ARG A 316 6.06 -6.30 -15.74
CA ARG A 316 7.35 -6.67 -16.33
C ARG A 316 8.50 -6.28 -15.41
N ASN A 317 8.54 -5.04 -14.93
CA ASN A 317 9.66 -4.50 -14.16
C ASN A 317 9.80 -5.20 -12.80
N ILE A 318 8.68 -5.42 -12.09
CA ILE A 318 8.66 -6.13 -10.81
C ILE A 318 8.98 -7.61 -11.01
N SER A 319 8.49 -8.24 -12.10
CA SER A 319 8.83 -9.65 -12.41
C SER A 319 10.33 -9.81 -12.62
N ARG A 320 10.94 -8.93 -13.43
CA ARG A 320 12.38 -8.92 -13.66
C ARG A 320 13.14 -8.74 -12.34
N ALA A 321 12.79 -7.71 -11.57
CA ALA A 321 13.46 -7.45 -10.29
C ALA A 321 13.34 -8.65 -9.35
N ARG A 322 12.18 -9.32 -9.28
CA ARG A 322 11.98 -10.54 -8.49
C ARG A 322 12.89 -11.67 -8.94
N ASP A 323 12.97 -11.93 -10.24
CA ASP A 323 13.70 -13.07 -10.80
C ASP A 323 15.23 -12.85 -10.80
N ASP A 324 15.67 -11.59 -10.77
CA ASP A 324 17.08 -11.21 -10.64
C ASP A 324 17.62 -11.32 -9.20
N ILE A 325 16.76 -11.53 -8.19
CA ILE A 325 17.21 -11.68 -6.78
C ILE A 325 17.89 -13.04 -6.60
N GLY A 326 19.22 -12.99 -6.45
CA GLY A 326 20.05 -14.11 -6.00
C GLY A 326 20.15 -14.22 -4.47
N PHE A 327 20.69 -15.35 -4.03
CA PHE A 327 20.99 -15.61 -2.62
C PHE A 327 22.37 -15.06 -2.23
N ARG A 328 22.58 -14.58 -0.99
CA ARG A 328 23.95 -14.25 -0.53
C ARG A 328 24.75 -15.52 -0.31
N GLY A 329 24.15 -16.52 0.33
CA GLY A 329 24.82 -17.78 0.65
C GLY A 329 25.74 -17.69 1.87
N VAL A 330 26.70 -18.61 1.95
CA VAL A 330 27.70 -18.73 3.03
C VAL A 330 29.02 -18.08 2.62
N LYS A 331 29.14 -16.77 2.89
CA LYS A 331 30.27 -15.95 2.41
C LYS A 331 31.30 -15.54 3.47
N GLY A 332 31.05 -15.86 4.74
CA GLY A 332 31.89 -15.41 5.86
C GLY A 332 31.85 -13.89 6.07
N THR A 333 32.76 -13.35 6.88
CA THR A 333 32.73 -11.96 7.36
C THR A 333 33.08 -10.92 6.30
N THR A 334 33.92 -11.25 5.31
CA THR A 334 34.41 -10.32 4.28
C THR A 334 34.19 -10.85 2.85
N GLY A 335 33.36 -11.89 2.69
CA GLY A 335 33.07 -12.47 1.38
C GLY A 335 34.00 -13.61 0.95
N THR A 336 35.09 -13.86 1.70
CA THR A 336 36.16 -14.80 1.32
C THR A 336 35.94 -16.23 1.77
N GLN A 337 34.89 -16.51 2.54
CA GLN A 337 34.57 -17.86 3.06
C GLN A 337 35.65 -18.49 3.95
N ALA A 338 36.61 -17.72 4.45
CA ALA A 338 37.77 -18.22 5.20
C ALA A 338 37.40 -19.10 6.41
N SER A 339 36.35 -18.73 7.16
CA SER A 339 35.87 -19.53 8.30
C SER A 339 35.39 -20.92 7.88
N PHE A 340 34.66 -21.03 6.77
CA PHE A 340 34.22 -22.31 6.23
C PHE A 340 35.36 -23.11 5.63
N LEU A 341 36.33 -22.46 4.97
CA LEU A 341 37.52 -23.13 4.45
C LEU A 341 38.34 -23.78 5.57
N THR A 342 38.52 -23.07 6.69
CA THR A 342 39.15 -23.65 7.90
C THR A 342 38.32 -24.78 8.47
N LEU A 343 36.99 -24.65 8.51
CA LEU A 343 36.08 -25.69 9.02
C LEU A 343 36.13 -27.00 8.21
N PHE A 344 36.48 -26.91 6.93
CA PHE A 344 36.66 -28.05 6.03
C PHE A 344 38.14 -28.35 5.75
N ASP A 345 39.06 -28.01 6.65
CA ASP A 345 40.49 -28.36 6.57
C ASP A 345 41.17 -27.94 5.24
N GLY A 346 40.74 -26.82 4.65
CA GLY A 346 41.27 -26.33 3.37
C GLY A 346 40.61 -26.92 2.11
N ASP A 347 39.54 -27.72 2.25
CA ASP A 347 38.82 -28.29 1.11
C ASP A 347 37.89 -27.25 0.44
N HIS A 348 38.40 -26.62 -0.61
CA HIS A 348 37.66 -25.65 -1.42
C HIS A 348 36.39 -26.24 -2.07
N GLN A 349 36.39 -27.53 -2.44
CA GLN A 349 35.24 -28.13 -3.11
C GLN A 349 34.06 -28.28 -2.15
N LYS A 350 34.33 -28.61 -0.88
CA LYS A 350 33.29 -28.63 0.17
C LYS A 350 32.72 -27.24 0.45
N VAL A 351 33.54 -26.19 0.45
CA VAL A 351 33.04 -24.81 0.62
C VAL A 351 32.10 -24.42 -0.53
N VAL A 352 32.47 -24.72 -1.77
CA VAL A 352 31.62 -24.48 -2.95
C VAL A 352 30.33 -25.31 -2.88
N ALA A 353 30.44 -26.58 -2.48
CA ALA A 353 29.29 -27.45 -2.32
C ALA A 353 28.34 -26.97 -1.21
N LEU A 354 28.86 -26.44 -0.10
CA LEU A 354 28.06 -25.88 1.00
C LEU A 354 27.23 -24.68 0.51
N ASP A 355 27.86 -23.75 -0.20
CA ASP A 355 27.19 -22.55 -0.72
C ASP A 355 26.09 -22.91 -1.71
N LYS A 356 26.38 -23.82 -2.63
CA LYS A 356 25.40 -24.34 -3.58
C LYS A 356 24.25 -25.06 -2.86
N ARG A 357 24.55 -25.92 -1.90
CA ARG A 357 23.55 -26.75 -1.21
C ARG A 357 22.60 -25.92 -0.36
N VAL A 358 23.10 -24.97 0.43
CA VAL A 358 22.23 -24.07 1.21
C VAL A 358 21.34 -23.22 0.30
N THR A 359 21.86 -22.79 -0.85
CA THR A 359 21.12 -22.02 -1.86
C THR A 359 19.96 -22.85 -2.46
N GLU A 360 20.21 -24.11 -2.81
CA GLU A 360 19.21 -25.06 -3.30
C GLU A 360 18.15 -25.36 -2.24
N LEU A 361 18.56 -25.62 -0.99
CA LEU A 361 17.65 -25.90 0.13
C LEU A 361 16.69 -24.74 0.41
N LEU A 362 17.09 -23.50 0.10
CA LEU A 362 16.24 -22.32 0.23
C LEU A 362 15.60 -21.85 -1.09
N GLU A 363 15.62 -22.69 -2.11
CA GLU A 363 14.88 -22.51 -3.36
C GLU A 363 15.31 -21.26 -4.16
N PHE A 364 16.59 -20.87 -4.05
CA PHE A 364 17.18 -19.85 -4.90
C PHE A 364 17.83 -20.47 -6.13
N PRO A 365 17.66 -19.86 -7.32
CA PRO A 365 18.26 -20.38 -8.55
C PRO A 365 19.79 -20.24 -8.56
N PHE A 366 20.33 -19.25 -7.86
CA PHE A 366 21.77 -19.02 -7.74
C PHE A 366 22.11 -18.24 -6.47
N ALA A 367 23.37 -18.33 -6.06
CA ALA A 367 23.98 -17.44 -5.08
C ALA A 367 24.90 -16.44 -5.78
N TYR A 368 25.06 -15.26 -5.19
CA TYR A 368 26.02 -14.28 -5.70
C TYR A 368 27.43 -14.85 -5.63
N PRO A 369 28.18 -14.86 -6.75
CA PRO A 369 29.52 -15.45 -6.80
C PRO A 369 30.56 -14.57 -6.09
N VAL A 370 30.32 -13.26 -6.07
CA VAL A 370 31.21 -12.27 -5.44
C VAL A 370 30.37 -11.39 -4.53
N THR A 371 30.68 -11.41 -3.25
CA THR A 371 30.07 -10.55 -2.25
C THR A 371 31.14 -9.98 -1.34
N SER A 372 30.78 -8.95 -0.60
CA SER A 372 31.54 -8.53 0.56
C SER A 372 31.00 -9.21 1.83
N GLN A 373 30.94 -8.50 2.95
CA GLN A 373 30.21 -8.97 4.14
C GLN A 373 28.71 -9.19 3.85
N THR A 374 28.12 -8.44 2.93
CA THR A 374 26.68 -8.41 2.62
C THR A 374 26.43 -8.74 1.16
N TYR A 375 25.18 -8.96 0.77
CA TYR A 375 24.84 -8.75 -0.65
C TYR A 375 25.02 -7.26 -1.00
N SER A 376 25.29 -6.95 -2.27
CA SER A 376 25.47 -5.55 -2.68
C SER A 376 24.19 -4.75 -2.48
N ARG A 377 24.25 -3.63 -1.75
CA ARG A 377 23.09 -2.75 -1.52
C ARG A 377 22.54 -2.11 -2.81
N LYS A 378 23.26 -2.26 -3.93
CA LYS A 378 22.71 -1.97 -5.26
C LYS A 378 21.44 -2.78 -5.59
N ILE A 379 21.33 -4.00 -5.07
CA ILE A 379 20.13 -4.84 -5.23
C ILE A 379 18.90 -4.17 -4.59
N ASP A 380 19.07 -3.44 -3.47
CA ASP A 380 17.97 -2.70 -2.85
C ASP A 380 17.47 -1.58 -3.78
N ILE A 381 18.35 -0.94 -4.55
CA ILE A 381 17.97 0.04 -5.59
C ILE A 381 17.13 -0.64 -6.66
N ASP A 382 17.64 -1.75 -7.20
CA ASP A 382 17.04 -2.44 -8.35
C ASP A 382 15.66 -3.05 -8.01
N ILE A 383 15.37 -3.28 -6.72
CA ILE A 383 14.06 -3.71 -6.21
C ILE A 383 13.11 -2.53 -5.93
N LEU A 384 13.59 -1.44 -5.32
CA LEU A 384 12.74 -0.31 -4.98
C LEU A 384 12.38 0.56 -6.19
N GLN A 385 13.24 0.61 -7.21
CA GLN A 385 13.01 1.45 -8.39
C GLN A 385 11.76 1.05 -9.20
N PRO A 386 11.47 -0.25 -9.46
CA PRO A 386 10.19 -0.68 -10.01
C PRO A 386 8.98 -0.28 -9.17
N LEU A 387 9.07 -0.33 -7.84
CA LEU A 387 7.96 0.06 -6.97
C LEU A 387 7.67 1.57 -7.07
N ALA A 388 8.71 2.40 -7.18
CA ALA A 388 8.53 3.83 -7.43
C ALA A 388 7.96 4.13 -8.82
N SER A 389 8.36 3.39 -9.85
CA SER A 389 7.73 3.45 -11.19
C SER A 389 6.23 3.18 -11.10
N PHE A 390 5.85 2.10 -10.42
CA PHE A 390 4.45 1.78 -10.15
C PHE A 390 3.73 2.90 -9.38
N GLY A 391 4.40 3.56 -8.43
CA GLY A 391 3.87 4.74 -7.76
C GLY A 391 3.49 5.88 -8.73
N ALA A 392 4.28 6.10 -9.79
CA ALA A 392 3.94 7.08 -10.82
C ALA A 392 2.68 6.67 -11.60
N THR A 393 2.59 5.41 -12.01
CA THR A 393 1.42 4.85 -12.71
C THR A 393 0.15 4.93 -11.86
N ALA A 394 0.20 4.49 -10.60
CA ALA A 394 -0.92 4.58 -9.68
C ALA A 394 -1.37 6.04 -9.47
N THR A 395 -0.42 6.98 -9.35
CA THR A 395 -0.72 8.42 -9.22
C THR A 395 -1.43 8.95 -10.47
N LYS A 396 -0.97 8.56 -11.66
CA LYS A 396 -1.55 8.98 -12.94
C LYS A 396 -2.98 8.47 -13.09
N ILE A 397 -3.22 7.18 -12.84
CA ILE A 397 -4.56 6.57 -12.90
C ILE A 397 -5.52 7.27 -11.94
N ALA A 398 -5.12 7.38 -10.66
CA ALA A 398 -5.97 8.00 -9.64
C ALA A 398 -6.21 9.49 -9.89
N THR A 399 -5.26 10.21 -10.49
CA THR A 399 -5.44 11.62 -10.89
C THR A 399 -6.45 11.75 -12.02
N ASP A 400 -6.37 10.91 -13.06
CA ASP A 400 -7.36 10.92 -14.13
C ASP A 400 -8.76 10.64 -13.58
N LEU A 401 -8.91 9.67 -12.67
CA LEU A 401 -10.19 9.36 -12.02
C LEU A 401 -10.72 10.54 -11.19
N ARG A 402 -9.85 11.27 -10.49
CA ARG A 402 -10.23 12.49 -9.74
C ARG A 402 -10.74 13.59 -10.69
N LEU A 403 -10.10 13.75 -11.85
CA LEU A 403 -10.55 14.69 -12.88
C LEU A 403 -11.90 14.25 -13.48
N LEU A 404 -12.06 12.97 -13.78
CA LEU A 404 -13.32 12.41 -14.29
C LEU A 404 -14.47 12.53 -13.28
N ALA A 405 -14.18 12.43 -11.98
CA ALA A 405 -15.15 12.67 -10.92
C ALA A 405 -15.57 14.14 -10.85
N ASN A 406 -14.64 15.09 -11.02
CA ASN A 406 -14.97 16.51 -11.16
C ASN A 406 -15.93 16.74 -12.35
N LEU A 407 -15.62 16.09 -13.47
CA LEU A 407 -16.40 16.08 -14.70
C LEU A 407 -17.73 15.32 -14.58
N LYS A 408 -17.94 14.56 -13.49
CA LYS A 408 -19.12 13.69 -13.23
C LYS A 408 -19.31 12.59 -14.29
N GLU A 409 -18.24 12.22 -14.98
CA GLU A 409 -18.28 11.14 -15.99
C GLU A 409 -18.08 9.78 -15.35
N ILE A 410 -17.16 9.70 -14.39
CA ILE A 410 -16.79 8.48 -13.68
C ILE A 410 -16.56 8.81 -12.21
N GLU A 411 -17.14 8.04 -11.31
CA GLU A 411 -16.92 8.12 -9.86
C GLU A 411 -16.29 6.84 -9.31
N GLU A 412 -15.55 6.96 -8.21
CA GLU A 412 -15.12 5.80 -7.43
C GLU A 412 -16.33 5.16 -6.70
N PRO A 413 -16.25 3.86 -6.33
CA PRO A 413 -17.33 3.19 -5.63
C PRO A 413 -17.72 3.92 -4.33
N PHE A 414 -19.02 4.00 -4.08
CA PHE A 414 -19.60 4.68 -2.92
C PHE A 414 -20.45 3.70 -2.11
N GLU A 415 -20.05 3.43 -0.86
CA GLU A 415 -20.80 2.50 0.00
C GLU A 415 -22.15 3.09 0.41
N LYS A 416 -23.12 2.23 0.69
CA LYS A 416 -24.50 2.62 1.02
C LYS A 416 -24.58 3.63 2.18
N ASP A 417 -23.75 3.44 3.20
CA ASP A 417 -23.73 4.24 4.42
C ASP A 417 -22.54 5.23 4.46
N GLN A 418 -21.82 5.41 3.34
CA GLN A 418 -20.67 6.31 3.27
C GLN A 418 -21.11 7.77 3.34
N ILE A 419 -20.49 8.55 4.23
CA ILE A 419 -20.70 10.00 4.31
C ILE A 419 -19.61 10.69 3.48
N GLY A 420 -20.00 11.32 2.38
CA GLY A 420 -19.06 12.02 1.49
C GLY A 420 -18.54 13.35 2.03
N SER A 421 -19.33 14.06 2.84
CA SER A 421 -18.97 15.30 3.52
C SER A 421 -19.80 15.48 4.79
N SER A 422 -19.19 15.96 5.87
CA SER A 422 -19.87 16.26 7.14
C SER A 422 -20.90 17.40 7.05
N ALA A 423 -20.84 18.24 6.00
CA ALA A 423 -21.70 19.42 5.84
C ALA A 423 -22.51 19.44 4.53
N MET A 424 -22.10 18.69 3.50
CA MET A 424 -22.73 18.73 2.17
C MET A 424 -23.21 17.34 1.74
N ALA A 425 -24.49 17.04 1.94
CA ALA A 425 -25.08 15.71 1.70
C ALA A 425 -24.98 15.20 0.24
N TYR A 426 -24.92 16.11 -0.74
CA TYR A 426 -24.81 15.75 -2.16
C TYR A 426 -23.36 15.52 -2.63
N LYS A 427 -22.35 15.88 -1.83
CA LYS A 427 -20.95 15.93 -2.27
C LYS A 427 -20.26 14.58 -2.08
N ARG A 428 -19.90 13.95 -3.19
CA ARG A 428 -19.05 12.75 -3.24
C ARG A 428 -17.62 13.15 -3.59
N ASN A 429 -16.66 12.70 -2.78
CA ASN A 429 -15.23 12.99 -2.99
C ASN A 429 -14.50 11.71 -3.38
N PRO A 430 -13.55 11.78 -4.33
CA PRO A 430 -12.72 10.64 -4.74
C PRO A 430 -11.60 10.35 -3.72
N MET A 431 -11.96 10.09 -2.46
CA MET A 431 -11.03 9.98 -1.34
C MET A 431 -10.10 8.76 -1.45
N ARG A 432 -10.57 7.66 -2.05
CA ARG A 432 -9.74 6.46 -2.27
C ARG A 432 -8.66 6.77 -3.30
N CYS A 433 -9.03 7.44 -4.39
CA CYS A 433 -8.08 7.94 -5.39
C CYS A 433 -7.08 8.97 -4.80
N GLU A 434 -7.54 9.87 -3.93
CA GLU A 434 -6.65 10.82 -3.24
C GLU A 434 -5.65 10.11 -2.32
N ARG A 435 -6.10 9.07 -1.60
CA ARG A 435 -5.23 8.23 -0.77
C ARG A 435 -4.19 7.48 -1.62
N ILE A 436 -4.59 6.94 -2.79
CA ILE A 436 -3.66 6.34 -3.76
C ILE A 436 -2.59 7.37 -4.15
N CYS A 437 -2.96 8.57 -4.60
CA CYS A 437 -2.01 9.61 -4.97
C CYS A 437 -1.06 9.99 -3.81
N SER A 438 -1.57 10.01 -2.58
CA SER A 438 -0.79 10.37 -1.39
C SER A 438 0.28 9.31 -1.07
N LEU A 439 -0.13 8.04 -0.98
CA LEU A 439 0.76 6.93 -0.66
C LEU A 439 1.73 6.62 -1.80
N ALA A 440 1.27 6.66 -3.04
CA ALA A 440 2.11 6.48 -4.20
C ALA A 440 3.22 7.54 -4.30
N ARG A 441 2.97 8.77 -3.82
CA ARG A 441 4.02 9.80 -3.71
C ARG A 441 5.11 9.44 -2.70
N HIS A 442 4.74 8.86 -1.56
CA HIS A 442 5.71 8.32 -0.60
C HIS A 442 6.56 7.23 -1.25
N LEU A 443 5.92 6.29 -1.93
CA LEU A 443 6.58 5.19 -2.64
C LEU A 443 7.61 5.67 -3.67
N MET A 444 7.31 6.76 -4.38
CA MET A 444 8.23 7.36 -5.36
C MET A 444 9.50 7.96 -4.74
N VAL A 445 9.48 8.34 -3.45
CA VAL A 445 10.62 8.97 -2.76
C VAL A 445 11.56 7.93 -2.15
N LEU A 446 11.03 6.79 -1.69
CA LEU A 446 11.80 5.77 -0.95
C LEU A 446 13.06 5.25 -1.67
N PRO A 447 13.14 5.09 -3.01
CA PRO A 447 14.36 4.62 -3.67
C PRO A 447 15.58 5.54 -3.47
N GLN A 448 15.37 6.82 -3.17
CA GLN A 448 16.48 7.74 -2.87
C GLN A 448 17.29 7.27 -1.66
N ASN A 449 16.63 6.65 -0.67
CA ASN A 449 17.33 6.04 0.46
C ASN A 449 18.25 4.91 0.01
N ALA A 450 17.76 3.97 -0.81
CA ALA A 450 18.58 2.87 -1.31
C ALA A 450 19.75 3.36 -2.17
N LEU A 451 19.53 4.41 -2.99
CA LEU A 451 20.58 5.05 -3.79
C LEU A 451 21.70 5.60 -2.89
N MET A 452 21.34 6.40 -1.89
CA MET A 452 22.30 7.02 -0.96
C MET A 452 23.01 5.98 -0.10
N THR A 453 22.27 4.99 0.43
CA THR A 453 22.84 3.89 1.23
C THR A 453 23.82 3.06 0.42
N SER A 454 23.49 2.70 -0.82
CA SER A 454 24.41 1.92 -1.65
C SER A 454 25.66 2.71 -2.04
N ALA A 455 25.54 4.02 -2.30
CA ALA A 455 26.68 4.85 -2.68
C ALA A 455 27.65 5.09 -1.51
N ALA A 456 27.14 5.10 -0.27
CA ALA A 456 27.92 5.36 0.93
C ALA A 456 28.60 4.12 1.53
N GLN A 457 28.39 2.91 0.99
CA GLN A 457 29.03 1.70 1.51
C GLN A 457 30.56 1.76 1.33
N TRP A 458 31.31 1.71 2.43
CA TRP A 458 32.78 1.67 2.38
C TRP A 458 33.29 0.24 2.37
N PHE A 459 34.15 -0.08 1.40
CA PHE A 459 34.83 -1.37 1.25
C PHE A 459 33.86 -2.55 1.42
N GLU A 460 34.14 -3.48 2.34
CA GLU A 460 33.35 -4.69 2.50
C GLU A 460 32.01 -4.52 3.24
N ARG A 461 31.83 -3.45 4.05
CA ARG A 461 30.54 -3.00 4.63
C ARG A 461 30.75 -1.85 5.63
N THR A 462 29.79 -0.93 5.68
CA THR A 462 29.50 -0.09 6.86
C THR A 462 28.07 -0.30 7.37
N LEU A 463 27.86 -0.19 8.69
CA LEU A 463 26.60 -0.59 9.36
C LEU A 463 25.49 0.48 9.32
N ASP A 464 25.77 1.65 8.76
CA ASP A 464 24.80 2.73 8.50
C ASP A 464 23.68 2.29 7.54
N ASP A 465 23.86 1.18 6.82
CA ASP A 465 22.82 0.51 6.04
C ASP A 465 21.67 -0.06 6.88
N SER A 466 21.97 -0.54 8.09
CA SER A 466 21.07 -1.39 8.88
C SER A 466 19.79 -0.67 9.30
N ALA A 467 19.91 0.53 9.89
CA ALA A 467 18.76 1.27 10.38
C ALA A 467 17.88 1.78 9.23
N ASN A 468 18.50 2.27 8.16
CA ASN A 468 17.79 2.80 7.00
C ASN A 468 16.94 1.71 6.31
N ARG A 469 17.55 0.55 6.03
CA ARG A 469 16.88 -0.58 5.37
C ARG A 469 15.70 -1.14 6.16
N ARG A 470 15.76 -1.07 7.50
CA ARG A 470 14.65 -1.49 8.39
C ARG A 470 13.41 -0.59 8.27
N VAL A 471 13.55 0.60 7.69
CA VAL A 471 12.45 1.54 7.45
C VAL A 471 12.05 1.53 5.97
N SER A 472 13.00 1.84 5.08
CA SER A 472 12.70 2.12 3.66
C SER A 472 12.18 0.90 2.90
N ILE A 473 12.72 -0.29 3.15
CA ILE A 473 12.30 -1.51 2.46
C ILE A 473 10.89 -1.94 2.89
N PRO A 474 10.58 -2.17 4.19
CA PRO A 474 9.23 -2.55 4.59
C PRO A 474 8.18 -1.52 4.21
N GLU A 475 8.47 -0.23 4.39
CA GLU A 475 7.55 0.85 3.99
C GLU A 475 7.24 0.80 2.50
N ALA A 476 8.22 0.53 1.64
CA ALA A 476 7.98 0.49 0.20
C ALA A 476 7.02 -0.64 -0.19
N PHE A 477 7.24 -1.86 0.31
CA PHE A 477 6.37 -3.01 0.01
C PHE A 477 4.97 -2.84 0.61
N LEU A 478 4.87 -2.36 1.86
CA LEU A 478 3.58 -2.04 2.48
C LEU A 478 2.81 -0.96 1.71
N THR A 479 3.50 0.09 1.28
CA THR A 479 2.88 1.19 0.55
C THR A 479 2.40 0.72 -0.81
N ALA A 480 3.23 -0.03 -1.55
CA ALA A 480 2.85 -0.62 -2.83
C ALA A 480 1.62 -1.54 -2.69
N ASP A 481 1.57 -2.33 -1.62
CA ASP A 481 0.44 -3.19 -1.34
C ASP A 481 -0.87 -2.45 -1.10
N ILE A 482 -0.84 -1.47 -0.19
CA ILE A 482 -2.03 -0.67 0.15
C ILE A 482 -2.52 0.08 -1.09
N VAL A 483 -1.60 0.56 -1.93
CA VAL A 483 -1.92 1.20 -3.21
C VAL A 483 -2.58 0.20 -4.15
N LEU A 484 -2.04 -1.02 -4.32
CA LEU A 484 -2.65 -2.06 -5.16
C LEU A 484 -4.04 -2.47 -4.67
N SER A 485 -4.22 -2.73 -3.38
CA SER A 485 -5.52 -3.11 -2.82
C SER A 485 -6.54 -1.98 -2.92
N THR A 486 -6.14 -0.73 -2.66
CA THR A 486 -7.03 0.42 -2.84
C THR A 486 -7.38 0.63 -4.31
N LEU A 487 -6.42 0.43 -5.23
CA LEU A 487 -6.66 0.54 -6.66
C LEU A 487 -7.60 -0.57 -7.15
N GLN A 488 -7.39 -1.82 -6.73
CA GLN A 488 -8.30 -2.93 -7.04
C GLN A 488 -9.73 -2.60 -6.61
N ASN A 489 -9.91 -2.18 -5.36
CA ASN A 489 -11.22 -1.80 -4.83
C ASN A 489 -11.90 -0.68 -5.64
N VAL A 490 -11.15 0.35 -6.03
CA VAL A 490 -11.68 1.44 -6.87
C VAL A 490 -12.11 0.90 -8.23
N LEU A 491 -11.27 0.09 -8.88
CA LEU A 491 -11.51 -0.42 -10.23
C LEU A 491 -12.64 -1.44 -10.30
N GLU A 492 -12.85 -2.22 -9.23
CA GLU A 492 -13.95 -3.19 -9.12
C GLU A 492 -15.34 -2.53 -8.97
N GLY A 493 -15.40 -1.23 -8.67
CA GLY A 493 -16.66 -0.53 -8.44
C GLY A 493 -16.76 0.85 -9.09
N LEU A 494 -16.02 1.09 -10.17
CA LEU A 494 -16.15 2.32 -10.95
C LEU A 494 -17.60 2.48 -11.44
N VAL A 495 -18.15 3.68 -11.26
CA VAL A 495 -19.49 4.03 -11.75
C VAL A 495 -19.34 4.99 -12.92
N VAL A 496 -19.82 4.60 -14.10
CA VAL A 496 -19.81 5.43 -15.31
C VAL A 496 -21.18 6.08 -15.51
N TYR A 497 -21.20 7.35 -15.92
CA TYR A 497 -22.42 8.11 -16.20
C TYR A 497 -22.55 8.47 -17.69
N PRO A 498 -23.03 7.55 -18.56
CA PRO A 498 -23.10 7.78 -20.00
C PRO A 498 -23.85 9.05 -20.40
N LYS A 499 -24.91 9.43 -19.69
CA LYS A 499 -25.69 10.65 -20.01
C LYS A 499 -24.94 11.94 -19.74
N VAL A 500 -24.05 11.97 -18.74
CA VAL A 500 -23.18 13.14 -18.51
C VAL A 500 -22.12 13.22 -19.60
N ILE A 501 -21.57 12.07 -20.01
CA ILE A 501 -20.59 11.98 -21.10
C ILE A 501 -21.22 12.43 -22.42
N GLU A 502 -22.40 11.92 -22.77
CA GLU A 502 -23.17 12.32 -23.96
C GLU A 502 -23.43 13.84 -23.96
N ARG A 503 -23.85 14.41 -22.81
CA ARG A 503 -24.06 15.86 -22.69
C ARG A 503 -22.78 16.63 -22.99
N ARG A 504 -21.64 16.26 -22.39
CA ARG A 504 -20.38 16.96 -22.64
C ARG A 504 -19.93 16.85 -24.10
N ILE A 505 -20.09 15.68 -24.71
CA ILE A 505 -19.83 15.51 -26.15
C ILE A 505 -20.71 16.45 -26.96
N SER A 506 -22.01 16.54 -26.67
CA SER A 506 -22.93 17.41 -27.42
C SER A 506 -22.56 18.90 -27.36
N GLN A 507 -21.88 19.33 -26.29
CA GLN A 507 -21.42 20.71 -26.11
C GLN A 507 -20.16 21.02 -26.93
N GLU A 508 -19.30 20.03 -27.19
CA GLU A 508 -17.98 20.25 -27.82
C GLU A 508 -17.88 19.71 -29.25
N LEU A 509 -18.60 18.64 -29.57
CA LEU A 509 -18.59 17.98 -30.88
C LEU A 509 -18.93 18.92 -32.05
N PRO A 510 -19.86 19.90 -31.93
CA PRO A 510 -20.10 20.86 -33.00
C PRO A 510 -18.84 21.58 -33.48
N PHE A 511 -17.93 21.96 -32.56
CA PHE A 511 -16.67 22.60 -32.94
C PHE A 511 -15.69 21.64 -33.62
N MET A 512 -15.67 20.38 -33.18
CA MET A 512 -14.80 19.34 -33.74
C MET A 512 -15.29 18.80 -35.09
N ALA A 513 -16.60 18.86 -35.36
CA ALA A 513 -17.22 18.37 -36.58
C ALA A 513 -17.14 19.36 -37.76
N THR A 514 -16.48 20.50 -37.59
CA THR A 514 -16.40 21.57 -38.61
C THR A 514 -15.82 21.07 -39.94
N GLU A 515 -14.77 20.23 -39.93
CA GLU A 515 -14.24 19.64 -41.17
C GLU A 515 -15.25 18.66 -41.81
N ASN A 516 -15.99 17.88 -41.02
CA ASN A 516 -17.02 16.98 -41.55
C ASN A 516 -18.16 17.75 -42.22
N VAL A 517 -18.55 18.90 -41.64
CA VAL A 517 -19.53 19.82 -42.21
C VAL A 517 -19.02 20.43 -43.53
N ILE A 518 -17.75 20.86 -43.58
CA ILE A 518 -17.12 21.37 -44.81
C ILE A 518 -17.11 20.28 -45.89
N MET A 519 -16.68 19.06 -45.55
CA MET A 519 -16.64 17.93 -46.49
C MET A 519 -18.04 17.60 -47.05
N ALA A 520 -19.09 17.70 -46.22
CA ALA A 520 -20.46 17.47 -46.66
C ALA A 520 -20.94 18.52 -47.66
N ILE A 521 -20.60 19.80 -47.47
CA ILE A 521 -20.92 20.88 -48.42
C ILE A 521 -20.20 20.65 -49.75
N VAL A 522 -18.91 20.29 -49.72
CA VAL A 522 -18.15 20.00 -50.94
C VAL A 522 -18.77 18.84 -51.70
N LYS A 523 -19.19 17.77 -51.02
CA LYS A 523 -19.91 16.64 -51.66
C LYS A 523 -21.27 17.04 -52.24
N ALA A 524 -21.93 18.03 -51.67
CA ALA A 524 -23.17 18.61 -52.20
C ALA A 524 -22.92 19.60 -53.37
N GLY A 525 -21.68 19.78 -53.82
CA GLY A 525 -21.30 20.63 -54.94
C GLY A 525 -20.89 22.06 -54.56
N GLY A 526 -20.71 22.36 -53.26
CA GLY A 526 -20.30 23.67 -52.77
C GLY A 526 -18.79 23.91 -52.76
N ASP A 527 -18.38 25.18 -52.65
CA ASP A 527 -16.98 25.58 -52.57
C ASP A 527 -16.39 25.40 -51.16
N ARG A 528 -15.22 24.76 -51.06
CA ARG A 528 -14.55 24.47 -49.78
C ARG A 528 -14.13 25.73 -49.03
N GLN A 529 -13.56 26.72 -49.71
CA GLN A 529 -13.05 27.94 -49.07
C GLN A 529 -14.20 28.80 -48.55
N VAL A 530 -15.28 28.91 -49.33
CA VAL A 530 -16.49 29.60 -48.87
C VAL A 530 -17.10 28.88 -47.67
N ALA A 531 -17.22 27.55 -47.71
CA ALA A 531 -17.74 26.77 -46.59
C ALA A 531 -16.90 26.92 -45.32
N HIS A 532 -15.57 26.91 -45.46
CA HIS A 532 -14.64 27.11 -44.36
C HIS A 532 -14.80 28.51 -43.71
N GLU A 533 -14.90 29.58 -44.51
CA GLU A 533 -15.04 30.92 -43.96
C GLU A 533 -16.41 31.11 -43.27
N GLN A 534 -17.49 30.60 -43.86
CA GLN A 534 -18.82 30.64 -43.25
C GLN A 534 -18.85 29.89 -41.91
N ILE A 535 -18.33 28.66 -41.86
CA ILE A 535 -18.32 27.89 -40.61
C ILE A 535 -17.40 28.52 -39.55
N ARG A 536 -16.30 29.16 -39.96
CA ARG A 536 -15.39 29.88 -39.06
C ARG A 536 -16.09 31.05 -38.36
N VAL A 537 -16.83 31.86 -39.11
CA VAL A 537 -17.60 33.00 -38.56
C VAL A 537 -18.64 32.50 -37.56
N LEU A 538 -19.43 31.48 -37.92
CA LEU A 538 -20.43 30.89 -37.01
C LEU A 538 -19.79 30.28 -35.76
N SER A 539 -18.64 29.62 -35.91
CA SER A 539 -17.90 29.03 -34.79
C SER A 539 -17.38 30.09 -33.82
N HIS A 540 -16.89 31.24 -34.32
CA HIS A 540 -16.49 32.35 -33.46
C HIS A 540 -17.67 32.95 -32.69
N GLN A 541 -18.84 33.08 -33.34
CA GLN A 541 -20.06 33.55 -32.67
C GLN A 541 -20.50 32.60 -31.55
N ALA A 542 -20.57 31.30 -31.84
CA ALA A 542 -20.94 30.29 -30.84
C ALA A 542 -19.92 30.22 -29.69
N ALA A 543 -18.62 30.30 -30.00
CA ALA A 543 -17.57 30.35 -28.98
C ALA A 543 -17.69 31.59 -28.07
N ARG A 544 -18.12 32.73 -28.63
CA ARG A 544 -18.40 33.95 -27.86
C ARG A 544 -19.57 33.76 -26.89
N VAL A 545 -20.66 33.14 -27.35
CA VAL A 545 -21.81 32.79 -26.50
C VAL A 545 -21.37 31.92 -25.32
N VAL A 546 -20.56 30.89 -25.57
CA VAL A 546 -20.07 30.01 -24.51
C VAL A 546 -19.15 30.74 -23.53
N LYS A 547 -18.18 31.54 -24.03
CA LYS A 547 -17.10 32.10 -23.19
C LYS A 547 -17.43 33.45 -22.56
N GLU A 548 -18.14 34.33 -23.27
CA GLU A 548 -18.46 35.68 -22.81
C GLU A 548 -19.85 35.77 -22.19
N GLU A 549 -20.80 34.97 -22.67
CA GLU A 549 -22.21 35.05 -22.25
C GLU A 549 -22.60 33.91 -21.30
N GLY A 550 -21.77 32.85 -21.18
CA GLY A 550 -22.05 31.67 -20.36
C GLY A 550 -23.20 30.81 -20.88
N GLY A 551 -23.53 30.93 -22.18
CA GLY A 551 -24.58 30.16 -22.84
C GLY A 551 -24.15 28.76 -23.27
N GLU A 552 -25.12 27.95 -23.69
CA GLU A 552 -24.86 26.65 -24.31
C GLU A 552 -24.36 26.83 -25.76
N ASN A 553 -23.62 25.85 -26.28
CA ASN A 553 -23.13 25.90 -27.66
C ASN A 553 -24.29 25.81 -28.66
N ASP A 554 -24.49 26.87 -29.43
CA ASP A 554 -25.57 27.02 -30.42
C ASP A 554 -25.11 26.88 -31.88
N LEU A 555 -23.87 26.43 -32.13
CA LEU A 555 -23.28 26.36 -33.47
C LEU A 555 -24.16 25.58 -34.47
N ILE A 556 -24.74 24.46 -34.05
CA ILE A 556 -25.61 23.67 -34.94
C ILE A 556 -26.91 24.41 -35.28
N GLN A 557 -27.45 25.20 -34.36
CA GLN A 557 -28.63 26.02 -34.62
C GLN A 557 -28.31 27.11 -35.63
N ARG A 558 -27.13 27.73 -35.51
CA ARG A 558 -26.63 28.73 -36.47
C ARG A 558 -26.43 28.12 -37.86
N ILE A 559 -25.83 26.93 -37.96
CA ILE A 559 -25.68 26.21 -39.24
C ILE A 559 -27.05 25.91 -39.86
N LYS A 560 -28.03 25.46 -39.07
CA LYS A 560 -29.40 25.17 -39.56
C LYS A 560 -30.14 26.42 -40.04
N ALA A 561 -29.83 27.59 -39.47
CA ALA A 561 -30.45 28.87 -39.85
C ALA A 561 -29.75 29.57 -41.03
N GLU A 562 -28.48 29.25 -41.29
CA GLU A 562 -27.68 29.87 -42.35
C GLU A 562 -28.00 29.24 -43.73
N PRO A 563 -28.59 30.01 -44.68
CA PRO A 563 -29.04 29.47 -45.97
C PRO A 563 -27.96 28.74 -46.77
N PHE A 564 -26.69 29.13 -46.62
CA PHE A 564 -25.57 28.46 -47.28
C PHE A 564 -25.48 26.95 -46.95
N PHE A 565 -25.85 26.54 -45.74
CA PHE A 565 -25.76 25.15 -45.31
C PHE A 565 -27.03 24.32 -45.57
N ALA A 566 -28.07 24.90 -46.18
CA ALA A 566 -29.33 24.20 -46.47
C ALA A 566 -29.18 22.80 -47.13
N PRO A 567 -28.24 22.56 -48.06
CA PRO A 567 -28.09 21.25 -48.70
C PRO A 567 -27.69 20.10 -47.75
N ILE A 568 -27.05 20.40 -46.63
CA ILE A 568 -26.56 19.38 -45.68
C ILE A 568 -27.40 19.28 -44.41
N VAL A 569 -28.37 20.19 -44.19
CA VAL A 569 -29.24 20.18 -43.01
C VAL A 569 -29.89 18.81 -42.74
N PRO A 570 -30.41 18.08 -43.75
CA PRO A 570 -30.98 16.74 -43.53
C PRO A 570 -29.98 15.70 -43.03
N GLN A 571 -28.67 15.93 -43.21
CA GLN A 571 -27.59 15.01 -42.87
C GLN A 571 -26.86 15.40 -41.57
N LEU A 572 -27.11 16.59 -41.02
CA LEU A 572 -26.37 17.13 -39.86
C LEU A 572 -26.41 16.21 -38.64
N ASP A 573 -27.56 15.64 -38.32
CA ASP A 573 -27.69 14.77 -37.15
C ASP A 573 -26.85 13.49 -37.31
N ALA A 574 -26.74 12.96 -38.54
CA ALA A 574 -25.86 11.82 -38.84
C ALA A 574 -24.38 12.20 -38.85
N LEU A 575 -24.03 13.41 -39.33
CA LEU A 575 -22.66 13.93 -39.32
C LEU A 575 -22.13 14.22 -37.92
N LEU A 576 -23.02 14.32 -36.93
CA LEU A 576 -22.72 14.59 -35.53
C LEU A 576 -22.88 13.34 -34.65
N ASP A 577 -23.03 12.14 -35.21
CA ASP A 577 -23.05 10.91 -34.42
C ASP A 577 -21.67 10.70 -33.75
N PRO A 578 -21.57 10.74 -32.40
CA PRO A 578 -20.30 10.55 -31.71
C PRO A 578 -19.58 9.26 -32.07
N LYS A 579 -20.33 8.21 -32.46
CA LYS A 579 -19.77 6.90 -32.84
C LYS A 579 -18.90 6.97 -34.10
N THR A 580 -19.07 7.98 -34.96
CA THR A 580 -18.22 8.14 -36.14
C THR A 580 -16.92 8.90 -35.86
N PHE A 581 -16.76 9.45 -34.65
CA PHE A 581 -15.59 10.26 -34.26
C PHE A 581 -14.59 9.54 -33.35
N ILE A 582 -14.85 8.28 -32.99
CA ILE A 582 -13.98 7.48 -32.11
C ILE A 582 -12.88 6.70 -32.85
N GLY A 583 -12.79 6.86 -34.18
CA GLY A 583 -11.76 6.22 -35.00
C GLY A 583 -11.71 4.70 -34.79
N ARG A 584 -10.51 4.16 -34.53
CA ARG A 584 -10.26 2.73 -34.27
C ARG A 584 -10.29 2.36 -32.78
N ALA A 585 -10.85 3.21 -31.92
CA ALA A 585 -10.75 3.03 -30.48
C ALA A 585 -11.28 1.65 -29.99
N PRO A 586 -12.43 1.14 -30.45
CA PRO A 586 -12.91 -0.18 -30.04
C PRO A 586 -11.98 -1.32 -30.50
N GLU A 587 -11.53 -1.31 -31.75
CA GLU A 587 -10.67 -2.37 -32.29
C GLU A 587 -9.28 -2.35 -31.64
N GLN A 588 -8.75 -1.17 -31.30
CA GLN A 588 -7.51 -1.04 -30.54
C GLN A 588 -7.62 -1.62 -29.13
N VAL A 589 -8.80 -1.56 -28.50
CA VAL A 589 -9.02 -2.20 -27.20
C VAL A 589 -8.96 -3.72 -27.35
N ASP A 590 -9.67 -4.27 -28.34
CA ASP A 590 -9.70 -5.72 -28.58
C ASP A 590 -8.30 -6.27 -28.91
N SER A 591 -7.60 -5.67 -29.87
CA SER A 591 -6.26 -6.14 -30.27
C SER A 591 -5.24 -5.99 -29.14
N PHE A 592 -5.29 -4.90 -28.38
CA PHE A 592 -4.39 -4.71 -27.23
C PHE A 592 -4.59 -5.77 -26.16
N ILE A 593 -5.85 -6.11 -25.86
CA ILE A 593 -6.15 -7.12 -24.86
C ILE A 593 -5.68 -8.50 -25.31
N GLU A 594 -6.00 -8.88 -26.55
CA GLU A 594 -5.65 -10.18 -27.10
C GLU A 594 -4.14 -10.37 -27.23
N GLU A 595 -3.43 -9.38 -27.78
CA GLU A 595 -2.01 -9.52 -28.10
C GLU A 595 -1.08 -9.24 -26.92
N TRP A 596 -1.47 -8.39 -25.96
CA TRP A 596 -0.57 -7.88 -24.92
C TRP A 596 -1.00 -8.22 -23.50
N VAL A 597 -2.30 -8.07 -23.19
CA VAL A 597 -2.78 -8.30 -21.83
C VAL A 597 -2.93 -9.78 -21.54
N THR A 598 -3.61 -10.53 -22.41
CA THR A 598 -3.88 -11.97 -22.19
C THR A 598 -2.58 -12.77 -22.00
N PRO A 599 -1.54 -12.62 -22.84
CA PRO A 599 -0.27 -13.33 -22.63
C PRO A 599 0.43 -12.93 -21.33
N ALA A 600 0.40 -11.64 -20.94
CA ALA A 600 1.02 -11.17 -19.71
C ALA A 600 0.36 -11.73 -18.43
N LEU A 601 -0.93 -12.06 -18.51
CA LEU A 601 -1.73 -12.59 -17.39
C LEU A 601 -1.82 -14.13 -17.36
N GLU A 602 -1.25 -14.83 -18.33
CA GLU A 602 -1.37 -16.30 -18.44
C GLU A 602 -0.84 -17.02 -17.19
N LYS A 603 0.34 -16.63 -16.70
CA LYS A 603 0.95 -17.21 -15.49
C LYS A 603 0.23 -16.86 -14.18
N TRP A 604 -0.73 -15.93 -14.21
CA TRP A 604 -1.42 -15.40 -13.03
C TRP A 604 -2.89 -15.84 -12.93
N GLN A 605 -3.36 -16.73 -13.80
CA GLN A 605 -4.75 -17.19 -13.82
C GLN A 605 -5.22 -17.78 -12.48
N GLY A 606 -4.32 -18.43 -11.74
CA GLY A 606 -4.62 -18.91 -10.38
C GLY A 606 -4.95 -17.77 -9.41
N ALA A 607 -4.14 -16.71 -9.39
CA ALA A 607 -4.38 -15.53 -8.56
C ALA A 607 -5.66 -14.79 -8.97
N ILE A 608 -5.91 -14.66 -10.27
CA ILE A 608 -7.09 -13.98 -10.81
C ILE A 608 -8.39 -14.71 -10.43
N LYS A 609 -8.42 -16.04 -10.57
CA LYS A 609 -9.58 -16.87 -10.20
C LYS A 609 -9.83 -16.93 -8.69
N GLY A 610 -8.77 -16.90 -7.89
CA GLY A 610 -8.85 -16.89 -6.43
C GLY A 610 -9.11 -15.51 -5.81
N ALA A 611 -9.03 -14.44 -6.61
CA ALA A 611 -9.15 -13.08 -6.10
C ALA A 611 -10.59 -12.77 -5.67
N GLN A 612 -10.72 -12.36 -4.41
CA GLN A 612 -11.96 -11.85 -3.85
C GLN A 612 -12.11 -10.35 -4.09
N LYS A 613 -13.34 -9.87 -3.99
CA LYS A 613 -13.63 -8.43 -4.01
C LYS A 613 -12.96 -7.79 -2.78
N VAL A 614 -12.21 -6.71 -2.98
CA VAL A 614 -11.53 -6.06 -1.86
C VAL A 614 -12.52 -5.18 -1.11
N GLU A 615 -12.77 -5.49 0.16
CA GLU A 615 -13.45 -4.58 1.09
C GLU A 615 -12.39 -3.80 1.87
N LEU A 616 -12.46 -2.47 1.82
CA LEU A 616 -11.56 -1.62 2.58
C LEU A 616 -12.10 -1.50 4.01
N SER A 617 -11.66 -2.36 4.92
CA SER A 617 -11.85 -2.14 6.36
C SER A 617 -11.06 -0.90 6.78
N VAL A 618 -11.74 0.18 7.15
CA VAL A 618 -11.14 1.44 7.60
C VAL A 618 -10.70 1.34 9.05
#